data_AF-A0A428Q597-F1
#
_entry.id   AF-A0A428Q597-F1
#
_cell.length_a   1.000
_cell.length_b   1.000
_cell.length_c   1.000
_cell.angle_alpha   90.00
_cell.angle_beta   90.00
_cell.angle_gamma   90.00
#
_symmetry.space_group_name_H-M   'P 1'
#
loop_
_entity.id
_entity.type
_entity.pdbx_description
1 polymer ?
#
loop_
_entity_poly.entity_id
_entity_poly.type
_entity_poly.pdbx_seq_one_letter_code
_entity_poly.pdbx_strand_id
1 'polypeptide(L)'
;MVVNIPQRAQAVYGASPVQGGLTLLPLLLTSPLATAFSGFMTGNAKVPPFYLVLVASVLQVIGIGLTCSLPTDAKSVPKEQYGYEVLMGIGFGLGLTTLLTFARVVVSQQNLSVMMGALTQIRVLGGTVSLAICATILNNRLAPKLNQIVSPEQAAAIYDSISAVNDLNSTQKAAVRQAFAEGYNLQNIFMTVMSALGLITSFFLWEKNPRKAG
;
A
#
# COMPACT_ATOMS: atom_id res chain seq x y z
N MET A 1 0.40 -0.55 2.94
CA MET A 1 1.26 -0.89 1.78
C MET A 1 2.73 -0.81 2.13
N VAL A 2 3.43 0.34 2.02
CA VAL A 2 4.91 0.42 2.14
C VAL A 2 5.47 -0.17 3.44
N VAL A 3 4.85 0.09 4.60
CA VAL A 3 5.27 -0.53 5.88
C VAL A 3 4.91 -2.03 5.96
N ASN A 4 3.84 -2.44 5.29
CA ASN A 4 3.23 -3.76 5.43
C ASN A 4 3.95 -4.86 4.65
N ILE A 5 4.52 -4.53 3.49
CA ILE A 5 5.25 -5.48 2.64
C ILE A 5 6.52 -6.03 3.33
N PRO A 6 7.47 -5.21 3.85
CA PRO A 6 8.64 -5.73 4.55
C PRO A 6 8.27 -6.42 5.87
N GLN A 7 7.20 -5.98 6.54
CA GLN A 7 6.69 -6.66 7.73
C GLN A 7 6.14 -8.06 7.39
N ARG A 8 5.31 -8.21 6.35
CA ARG A 8 4.86 -9.51 5.83
C ARG A 8 6.05 -10.41 5.46
N ALA A 9 7.06 -9.86 4.79
CA ALA A 9 8.24 -10.61 4.38
C ALA A 9 9.04 -11.17 5.58
N GLN A 10 9.23 -10.37 6.63
CA GLN A 10 9.89 -10.81 7.86
C GLN A 10 9.01 -11.78 8.67
N ALA A 11 7.74 -11.45 8.89
CA ALA A 11 6.86 -12.18 9.79
C ALA A 11 6.32 -13.51 9.23
N VAL A 12 6.08 -13.61 7.91
CA VAL A 12 5.56 -14.83 7.27
C VAL A 12 6.68 -15.68 6.70
N TYR A 13 7.49 -15.09 5.81
CA TYR A 13 8.55 -15.85 5.11
C TYR A 13 9.79 -16.05 6.01
N GLY A 14 9.99 -15.22 7.03
CA GLY A 14 11.23 -15.22 7.82
C GLY A 14 12.41 -14.58 7.09
N ALA A 15 12.13 -13.73 6.10
CA ALA A 15 13.15 -13.01 5.37
C ALA A 15 13.90 -12.04 6.30
N SER A 16 15.18 -11.77 6.03
CA SER A 16 15.92 -10.78 6.81
C SER A 16 15.34 -9.36 6.61
N PRO A 17 15.57 -8.40 7.53
CA PRO A 17 15.13 -7.01 7.34
C PRO A 17 15.65 -6.41 6.03
N VAL A 18 16.86 -6.80 5.60
CA VAL A 18 17.46 -6.41 4.32
C VAL A 18 16.67 -6.98 3.15
N GLN A 19 16.31 -8.28 3.18
CA GLN A 19 15.48 -8.90 2.14
C GLN A 19 14.06 -8.28 2.09
N GLY A 20 13.49 -7.93 3.24
CA GLY A 20 12.24 -7.15 3.31
C GLY A 20 12.38 -5.77 2.65
N GLY A 21 13.52 -5.10 2.82
CA GLY A 21 13.87 -3.87 2.09
C GLY A 21 14.00 -4.08 0.57
N LEU A 22 14.56 -5.22 0.12
CA LEU A 22 14.62 -5.56 -1.30
C LEU A 22 13.21 -5.75 -1.89
N THR A 23 12.24 -6.27 -1.13
CA THR A 23 10.80 -6.30 -1.50
C THR A 23 10.08 -4.94 -1.39
N LEU A 24 10.82 -3.83 -1.34
CA LEU A 24 10.27 -2.50 -1.59
C LEU A 24 10.88 -1.81 -2.82
N LEU A 25 12.00 -2.31 -3.35
CA LEU A 25 12.69 -1.68 -4.48
C LEU A 25 11.81 -1.52 -5.74
N PRO A 26 10.98 -2.50 -6.18
CA PRO A 26 10.18 -2.31 -7.38
C PRO A 26 9.17 -1.16 -7.24
N LEU A 27 8.50 -1.08 -6.08
CA LEU A 27 7.54 -0.02 -5.78
C LEU A 27 8.23 1.35 -5.64
N LEU A 28 9.39 1.40 -4.97
CA LEU A 28 10.17 2.62 -4.77
C LEU A 28 10.81 3.16 -6.07
N LEU A 29 11.16 2.28 -7.02
CA LEU A 29 11.72 2.67 -8.31
C LEU A 29 10.64 3.02 -9.34
N THR A 30 9.52 2.28 -9.40
CA THR A 30 8.45 2.53 -10.37
C THR A 30 7.59 3.73 -10.04
N SER A 31 7.38 4.04 -8.75
CA SER A 31 6.65 5.23 -8.29
C SER A 31 7.16 6.55 -8.89
N PRO A 32 8.44 6.94 -8.75
CA PRO A 32 8.96 8.19 -9.33
C PRO A 32 8.98 8.16 -10.87
N LEU A 33 9.23 7.01 -11.50
CA LEU A 33 9.18 6.86 -12.96
C LEU A 33 7.76 7.11 -13.50
N ALA A 34 6.73 6.53 -12.87
CA ALA A 34 5.34 6.77 -13.22
C ALA A 34 4.88 8.20 -12.89
N THR A 35 5.37 8.77 -11.79
CA THR A 35 5.14 10.18 -11.42
C THR A 35 5.65 11.12 -12.52
N ALA A 36 6.89 10.92 -12.99
CA ALA A 36 7.50 11.69 -14.06
C ALA A 36 6.80 11.50 -15.41
N PHE A 37 6.48 10.25 -15.77
CA PHE A 37 5.73 9.92 -16.99
C PHE A 37 4.35 10.59 -17.01
N SER A 38 3.60 10.53 -15.90
CA SER A 38 2.33 11.24 -15.76
C SER A 38 2.47 12.75 -15.95
N GLY A 39 3.52 13.36 -15.39
CA GLY A 39 3.80 14.78 -15.54
C GLY A 39 4.11 15.19 -16.98
N PHE A 40 4.86 14.35 -17.71
CA PHE A 40 5.10 14.54 -19.15
C PHE A 40 3.79 14.42 -19.96
N MET A 41 2.90 13.46 -19.62
CA MET A 41 1.63 13.30 -20.31
C MET A 41 0.64 14.45 -20.07
N THR A 42 0.52 14.96 -18.84
CA THR A 42 -0.36 16.12 -18.57
C THR A 42 0.22 17.44 -19.05
N GLY A 43 1.55 17.62 -18.99
CA GLY A 43 2.23 18.83 -19.48
C GLY A 43 2.37 18.86 -21.01
N ASN A 44 3.24 18.01 -21.56
CA ASN A 44 3.63 18.08 -22.98
C ASN A 44 2.56 17.51 -23.90
N ALA A 45 1.98 16.35 -23.57
CA ALA A 45 0.95 15.70 -24.40
C ALA A 45 -0.47 16.24 -24.15
N LYS A 46 -0.64 17.18 -23.19
CA LYS A 46 -1.92 17.81 -22.79
C LYS A 46 -3.08 16.81 -22.57
N VAL A 47 -2.75 15.61 -22.08
CA VAL A 47 -3.72 14.56 -21.75
C VAL A 47 -4.56 15.04 -20.55
N PRO A 48 -5.91 14.97 -20.62
CA PRO A 48 -6.75 15.37 -19.49
C PRO A 48 -6.43 14.55 -18.23
N PRO A 49 -6.18 15.19 -17.06
CA PRO A 49 -5.73 14.49 -15.85
C PRO A 49 -6.67 13.36 -15.40
N PHE A 50 -7.98 13.51 -15.66
CA PHE A 50 -9.01 12.51 -15.40
C PHE A 50 -8.67 11.10 -15.92
N TYR A 51 -8.16 10.97 -17.16
CA TYR A 51 -7.83 9.66 -17.72
C TYR A 51 -6.66 9.00 -16.97
N LEU A 52 -5.68 9.78 -16.53
CA LEU A 52 -4.57 9.25 -15.74
C LEU A 52 -5.03 8.84 -14.33
N VAL A 53 -5.99 9.55 -13.72
CA VAL A 53 -6.58 9.13 -12.42
C VAL A 53 -7.34 7.83 -12.54
N LEU A 54 -8.09 7.63 -13.63
CA LEU A 54 -8.86 6.40 -13.84
C LEU A 54 -7.93 5.20 -14.05
N VAL A 55 -6.88 5.35 -14.88
CA VAL A 55 -5.84 4.33 -15.05
C VAL A 55 -5.07 4.08 -13.74
N ALA A 56 -4.73 5.12 -13.00
CA ALA A 56 -4.06 5.02 -11.70
C ALA A 56 -4.88 4.19 -10.70
N SER A 57 -6.14 4.56 -10.50
CA SER A 57 -7.04 3.89 -9.55
C SER A 57 -7.34 2.44 -9.96
N VAL A 58 -7.47 2.14 -11.25
CA VAL A 58 -7.63 0.76 -11.75
C VAL A 58 -6.36 -0.07 -11.50
N LEU A 59 -5.17 0.43 -11.86
CA LEU A 59 -3.90 -0.27 -11.59
C LEU A 59 -3.66 -0.47 -10.09
N GLN A 60 -4.03 0.52 -9.27
CA GLN A 60 -3.92 0.44 -7.82
C GLN A 60 -4.82 -0.66 -7.25
N VAL A 61 -6.10 -0.71 -7.64
CA VAL A 61 -7.04 -1.76 -7.21
C VAL A 61 -6.57 -3.14 -7.66
N ILE A 62 -6.12 -3.29 -8.91
CA ILE A 62 -5.61 -4.57 -9.45
C ILE A 62 -4.37 -5.04 -8.66
N GLY A 63 -3.37 -4.19 -8.46
CA GLY A 63 -2.14 -4.57 -7.76
C GLY A 63 -2.37 -5.00 -6.31
N ILE A 64 -3.27 -4.33 -5.59
CA ILE A 64 -3.60 -4.70 -4.20
C ILE A 64 -4.48 -5.95 -4.17
N GLY A 65 -5.47 -6.06 -5.06
CA GLY A 65 -6.34 -7.24 -5.17
C GLY A 65 -5.55 -8.51 -5.48
N LEU A 66 -4.58 -8.44 -6.40
CA LEU A 66 -3.62 -9.53 -6.66
C LEU A 66 -2.75 -9.86 -5.44
N THR A 67 -2.48 -8.88 -4.58
CA THR A 67 -1.72 -9.09 -3.33
C THR A 67 -2.51 -9.90 -2.27
N CYS A 68 -3.84 -9.96 -2.38
CA CYS A 68 -4.71 -10.89 -1.63
C CYS A 68 -4.64 -12.33 -2.16
N SER A 69 -4.23 -12.54 -3.42
CA SER A 69 -4.08 -13.87 -4.03
C SER A 69 -2.75 -14.57 -3.72
N LEU A 70 -1.84 -13.92 -2.98
CA LEU A 70 -0.58 -14.56 -2.57
C LEU A 70 -0.84 -15.72 -1.58
N PRO A 71 -0.26 -16.92 -1.81
CA PRO A 71 -0.38 -18.05 -0.89
C PRO A 71 0.11 -17.75 0.53
N THR A 72 -0.52 -18.37 1.53
CA THR A 72 -0.24 -18.14 2.96
C THR A 72 0.78 -19.10 3.60
N ASP A 73 1.10 -20.26 2.99
CA ASP A 73 2.25 -21.10 3.44
C ASP A 73 3.61 -20.53 2.97
N ALA A 74 3.61 -19.84 1.82
CA ALA A 74 4.78 -19.68 0.94
C ALA A 74 6.09 -19.44 1.71
N LYS A 75 7.01 -20.41 1.64
CA LYS A 75 8.26 -20.42 2.43
C LYS A 75 9.30 -19.38 1.97
N SER A 76 8.96 -18.59 0.96
CA SER A 76 9.78 -17.55 0.34
C SER A 76 8.89 -16.52 -0.35
N VAL A 77 9.40 -15.31 -0.60
CA VAL A 77 8.71 -14.27 -1.38
C VAL A 77 8.35 -14.83 -2.78
N PRO A 78 7.06 -14.84 -3.18
CA PRO A 78 6.67 -15.24 -4.54
C PRO A 78 7.20 -14.24 -5.58
N LYS A 79 7.64 -14.73 -6.76
CA LYS A 79 8.17 -13.87 -7.84
C LYS A 79 7.11 -12.90 -8.36
N GLU A 80 5.86 -13.32 -8.27
CA GLU A 80 4.63 -12.63 -8.61
C GLU A 80 4.46 -11.34 -7.77
N GLN A 81 4.94 -11.33 -6.52
CA GLN A 81 4.82 -10.19 -5.61
C GLN A 81 5.53 -8.95 -6.17
N TYR A 82 6.73 -9.13 -6.73
CA TYR A 82 7.50 -8.05 -7.37
C TYR A 82 6.74 -7.44 -8.57
N GLY A 83 5.95 -8.25 -9.31
CA GLY A 83 5.08 -7.77 -10.38
C GLY A 83 3.89 -6.95 -9.86
N TYR A 84 3.29 -7.36 -8.74
CA TYR A 84 2.20 -6.61 -8.11
C TYR A 84 2.69 -5.30 -7.48
N GLU A 85 3.91 -5.29 -6.93
CA GLU A 85 4.61 -4.10 -6.44
C GLU A 85 4.89 -3.08 -7.56
N VAL A 86 5.24 -3.53 -8.77
CA VAL A 86 5.36 -2.67 -9.97
C VAL A 86 4.01 -2.04 -10.32
N LEU A 87 2.92 -2.82 -10.39
CA LEU A 87 1.59 -2.31 -10.69
C LEU A 87 1.11 -1.29 -9.63
N MET A 88 1.35 -1.59 -8.35
CA MET A 88 1.04 -0.69 -7.24
C MET A 88 1.88 0.60 -7.27
N GLY A 89 3.17 0.51 -7.59
CA GLY A 89 4.05 1.67 -7.70
C GLY A 89 3.65 2.59 -8.86
N ILE A 90 3.29 2.02 -10.02
CA ILE A 90 2.75 2.79 -11.15
C ILE A 90 1.44 3.48 -10.76
N GLY A 91 0.47 2.76 -10.19
CA GLY A 91 -0.81 3.34 -9.74
C GLY A 91 -0.62 4.51 -8.76
N PHE A 92 0.27 4.33 -7.77
CA PHE A 92 0.60 5.36 -6.79
C PHE A 92 1.24 6.61 -7.43
N GLY A 93 2.22 6.43 -8.34
CA GLY A 93 2.92 7.52 -9.01
C GLY A 93 2.02 8.33 -9.95
N LEU A 94 1.19 7.65 -10.75
CA LEU A 94 0.19 8.29 -11.61
C LEU A 94 -0.83 9.11 -10.77
N GLY A 95 -1.31 8.54 -9.66
CA GLY A 95 -2.24 9.21 -8.75
C GLY A 95 -1.64 10.43 -8.04
N LEU A 96 -0.36 10.35 -7.63
CA LEU A 96 0.38 11.45 -7.03
C LEU A 96 0.43 12.68 -7.93
N THR A 97 0.93 12.54 -9.17
CA THR A 97 0.98 13.65 -10.14
C THR A 97 -0.41 14.18 -10.44
N THR A 98 -1.38 13.29 -10.67
CA THR A 98 -2.73 13.70 -11.08
C THR A 98 -3.42 14.58 -10.04
N LEU A 99 -3.28 14.29 -8.74
CA LEU A 99 -3.81 15.12 -7.66
C LEU A 99 -3.19 16.54 -7.67
N LEU A 100 -1.88 16.63 -7.92
CA LEU A 100 -1.13 17.89 -8.01
C LEU A 100 -1.53 18.70 -9.26
N THR A 101 -1.81 18.03 -10.39
CA THR A 101 -2.32 18.69 -11.61
C THR A 101 -3.75 19.18 -11.42
N PHE A 102 -4.65 18.40 -10.80
CA PHE A 102 -6.02 18.82 -10.50
C PHE A 102 -6.05 20.08 -9.61
N ALA A 103 -5.21 20.14 -8.57
CA ALA A 103 -5.09 21.32 -7.72
C ALA A 103 -4.79 22.60 -8.53
N ARG A 104 -3.82 22.54 -9.45
CA ARG A 104 -3.41 23.66 -10.34
C ARG A 104 -4.51 24.10 -11.32
N VAL A 105 -5.50 23.25 -11.58
CA VAL A 105 -6.57 23.44 -12.56
C VAL A 105 -7.89 23.88 -11.90
N VAL A 106 -8.02 23.72 -10.58
CA VAL A 106 -9.22 24.07 -9.81
C VAL A 106 -9.08 25.38 -9.03
N VAL A 107 -7.87 25.79 -8.60
CA VAL A 107 -7.65 27.05 -7.85
C VAL A 107 -6.73 28.03 -8.58
N SER A 108 -6.88 29.32 -8.27
CA SER A 108 -5.97 30.37 -8.72
C SER A 108 -4.57 30.22 -8.11
N GLN A 109 -3.54 30.73 -8.80
CA GLN A 109 -2.13 30.64 -8.36
C GLN A 109 -1.91 31.18 -6.93
N GLN A 110 -2.65 32.22 -6.52
CA GLN A 110 -2.61 32.80 -5.18
C GLN A 110 -3.02 31.80 -4.08
N ASN A 111 -3.96 30.91 -4.37
CA ASN A 111 -4.48 29.90 -3.44
C ASN A 111 -3.84 28.52 -3.62
N LEU A 112 -2.95 28.36 -4.61
CA LEU A 112 -2.36 27.07 -4.96
C LEU A 112 -1.50 26.49 -3.84
N SER A 113 -0.73 27.33 -3.14
CA SER A 113 0.08 26.93 -1.97
C SER A 113 -0.80 26.37 -0.84
N VAL A 114 -1.91 27.03 -0.54
CA VAL A 114 -2.89 26.62 0.49
C VAL A 114 -3.54 25.29 0.11
N MET A 115 -3.99 25.15 -1.15
CA MET A 115 -4.57 23.90 -1.66
C MET A 115 -3.57 22.74 -1.62
N MET A 116 -2.30 22.96 -2.02
CA MET A 116 -1.24 21.96 -1.96
C MET A 116 -0.93 21.53 -0.51
N GLY A 117 -0.94 22.47 0.44
CA GLY A 117 -0.81 22.19 1.87
C GLY A 117 -1.96 21.30 2.37
N ALA A 118 -3.20 21.69 2.11
CA ALA A 118 -4.39 20.94 2.50
C ALA A 118 -4.42 19.52 1.92
N LEU A 119 -4.14 19.35 0.62
CA LEU A 119 -4.06 18.04 -0.04
C LEU A 119 -2.94 17.16 0.55
N THR A 120 -1.80 17.75 0.90
CA THR A 120 -0.70 17.03 1.56
C THR A 120 -1.11 16.59 2.96
N GLN A 121 -1.77 17.45 3.73
CA GLN A 121 -2.25 17.13 5.08
C GLN A 121 -3.32 16.03 5.05
N ILE A 122 -4.30 16.10 4.13
CA ILE A 122 -5.30 15.05 3.91
C ILE A 122 -4.64 13.72 3.54
N ARG A 123 -3.61 13.72 2.67
CA ARG A 123 -2.84 12.51 2.34
C ARG A 123 -2.14 11.92 3.56
N VAL A 124 -1.47 12.75 4.36
CA VAL A 124 -0.75 12.30 5.57
C VAL A 124 -1.73 11.72 6.60
N LEU A 125 -2.85 12.41 6.87
CA LEU A 125 -3.90 11.93 7.78
C LEU A 125 -4.55 10.63 7.29
N GLY A 126 -4.86 10.53 5.99
CA GLY A 126 -5.36 9.28 5.40
C GLY A 126 -4.36 8.13 5.53
N GLY A 127 -3.07 8.42 5.38
CA GLY A 127 -1.97 7.47 5.59
C GLY A 127 -1.86 6.99 7.04
N THR A 128 -1.89 7.89 8.02
CA THR A 128 -1.78 7.54 9.45
C THR A 128 -3.03 6.81 9.95
N VAL A 129 -4.24 7.24 9.56
CA VAL A 129 -5.50 6.54 9.90
C VAL A 129 -5.53 5.15 9.26
N SER A 130 -5.13 5.02 8.00
CA SER A 130 -5.05 3.71 7.33
C SER A 130 -4.04 2.78 8.02
N LEU A 131 -2.87 3.29 8.42
CA LEU A 131 -1.86 2.53 9.16
C LEU A 131 -2.37 2.09 10.55
N ALA A 132 -3.03 2.98 11.29
CA ALA A 132 -3.62 2.66 12.59
C ALA A 132 -4.69 1.57 12.48
N ILE A 133 -5.59 1.66 11.48
CA ILE A 133 -6.61 0.62 11.24
C ILE A 133 -5.93 -0.72 10.85
N CYS A 134 -4.89 -0.70 10.01
CA CYS A 134 -4.15 -1.91 9.67
C CYS A 134 -3.48 -2.55 10.88
N ALA A 135 -2.86 -1.75 11.76
CA ALA A 135 -2.23 -2.24 13.00
C ALA A 135 -3.29 -2.86 13.95
N THR A 136 -4.42 -2.19 14.12
CA THR A 136 -5.55 -2.67 14.93
C THR A 136 -6.15 -3.97 14.38
N ILE A 137 -6.31 -4.10 13.05
CA ILE A 137 -6.77 -5.36 12.40
C ILE A 137 -5.80 -6.51 12.69
N LEU A 138 -4.48 -6.27 12.55
CA LEU A 138 -3.48 -7.29 12.81
C LEU A 138 -3.44 -7.68 14.29
N ASN A 139 -3.42 -6.72 15.21
CA ASN A 139 -3.36 -6.98 16.64
C ASN A 139 -4.59 -7.78 17.14
N ASN A 140 -5.81 -7.39 16.74
CA ASN A 140 -7.05 -8.11 17.09
C ASN A 140 -7.12 -9.55 16.55
N ARG A 141 -6.39 -9.86 15.46
CA ARG A 141 -6.32 -11.22 14.89
C ARG A 141 -5.15 -12.03 15.43
N LEU A 142 -4.05 -11.37 15.77
CA LEU A 142 -2.82 -12.00 16.23
C LEU A 142 -2.87 -12.31 17.73
N ALA A 143 -3.34 -11.38 18.58
CA ALA A 143 -3.39 -11.53 20.02
C ALA A 143 -4.12 -12.81 20.52
N PRO A 144 -5.36 -13.11 20.09
CA PRO A 144 -6.05 -14.32 20.55
C PRO A 144 -5.39 -15.61 20.03
N LYS A 145 -4.69 -15.57 18.89
CA LYS A 145 -3.94 -16.72 18.36
C LYS A 145 -2.62 -16.93 19.10
N LEU A 146 -1.83 -15.88 19.34
CA LEU A 146 -0.57 -15.97 20.09
C LEU A 146 -0.81 -16.57 21.48
N ASN A 147 -1.82 -16.09 22.20
CA ASN A 147 -2.16 -16.57 23.55
C ASN A 147 -2.60 -18.05 23.60
N GLN A 148 -2.82 -18.70 22.44
CA GLN A 148 -3.12 -20.14 22.32
C GLN A 148 -1.92 -20.98 21.84
N ILE A 149 -0.83 -20.34 21.37
CA ILE A 149 0.29 -21.00 20.69
C ILE A 149 1.61 -20.84 21.47
N VAL A 150 1.80 -19.74 22.18
CA VAL A 150 3.06 -19.38 22.87
C VAL A 150 2.80 -18.89 24.30
N SER A 151 3.83 -18.89 25.15
CA SER A 151 3.73 -18.35 26.51
C SER A 151 3.58 -16.82 26.52
N PRO A 152 3.16 -16.19 27.63
CA PRO A 152 3.06 -14.73 27.73
C PRO A 152 4.39 -14.00 27.50
N GLU A 153 5.51 -14.58 27.95
CA GLU A 153 6.85 -14.01 27.72
C GLU A 153 7.25 -14.11 26.24
N GLN A 154 6.96 -15.25 25.60
CA GLN A 154 7.17 -15.44 24.17
C GLN A 154 6.28 -14.49 23.34
N ALA A 155 5.02 -14.28 23.73
CA ALA A 155 4.12 -13.33 23.08
C ALA A 155 4.66 -11.90 23.18
N ALA A 156 5.13 -11.47 24.36
CA ALA A 156 5.78 -10.17 24.55
C ALA A 156 7.02 -9.99 23.66
N ALA A 157 7.91 -10.99 23.63
CA ALA A 157 9.11 -10.97 22.79
C ALA A 157 8.77 -10.85 21.28
N ILE A 158 7.67 -11.46 20.82
CA ILE A 158 7.19 -11.37 19.43
C ILE A 158 6.59 -9.99 19.12
N TYR A 159 5.99 -9.30 20.09
CA TYR A 159 5.50 -7.92 19.92
C TYR A 159 6.66 -6.91 19.85
N ASP A 160 7.68 -7.06 20.69
CA ASP A 160 8.90 -6.23 20.64
C ASP A 160 9.73 -6.52 19.39
N SER A 161 9.83 -7.79 18.98
CA SER A 161 10.62 -8.21 17.84
C SER A 161 10.03 -9.41 17.11
N ILE A 162 9.57 -9.18 15.88
CA ILE A 162 9.13 -10.23 14.93
C ILE A 162 10.22 -11.31 14.74
N SER A 163 11.51 -10.97 14.94
CA SER A 163 12.61 -11.93 14.87
C SER A 163 12.53 -13.03 15.93
N ALA A 164 11.91 -12.79 17.09
CA ALA A 164 11.75 -13.78 18.17
C ALA A 164 10.87 -14.98 17.76
N VAL A 165 10.07 -14.84 16.70
CA VAL A 165 9.38 -15.97 16.04
C VAL A 165 10.38 -17.03 15.54
N ASN A 166 11.68 -16.69 15.39
CA ASN A 166 12.69 -17.65 14.98
C ASN A 166 13.15 -18.61 16.09
N ASP A 167 13.04 -18.22 17.35
CA ASP A 167 13.51 -19.00 18.50
C ASP A 167 12.46 -20.00 19.01
N LEU A 168 11.26 -19.97 18.42
CA LEU A 168 10.16 -20.89 18.69
C LEU A 168 10.38 -22.28 18.08
N ASN A 169 9.81 -23.29 18.75
CA ASN A 169 9.70 -24.66 18.24
C ASN A 169 9.05 -24.69 16.86
N SER A 170 9.45 -25.62 15.97
CA SER A 170 9.00 -25.69 14.57
C SER A 170 7.47 -25.62 14.40
N THR A 171 6.70 -26.33 15.23
CA THR A 171 5.23 -26.31 15.23
C THR A 171 4.65 -24.94 15.63
N GLN A 172 5.17 -24.32 16.69
CA GLN A 172 4.75 -22.99 17.14
C GLN A 172 5.11 -21.93 16.08
N LYS A 173 6.33 -22.00 15.54
CA LYS A 173 6.86 -21.13 14.48
C LYS A 173 5.98 -21.16 13.23
N ALA A 174 5.50 -22.33 12.81
CA ALA A 174 4.55 -22.47 11.71
C ALA A 174 3.18 -21.84 12.04
N ALA A 175 2.61 -22.14 13.21
CA ALA A 175 1.31 -21.62 13.62
C ALA A 175 1.31 -20.09 13.82
N VAL A 176 2.38 -19.50 14.35
CA VAL A 176 2.56 -18.05 14.47
C VAL A 176 2.71 -17.39 13.09
N ARG A 177 3.52 -17.96 12.19
CA ARG A 177 3.64 -17.46 10.79
C ARG A 177 2.29 -17.49 10.06
N GLN A 178 1.48 -18.54 10.26
CA GLN A 178 0.13 -18.62 9.72
C GLN A 178 -0.79 -17.53 10.31
N ALA A 179 -0.76 -17.32 11.64
CA ALA A 179 -1.53 -16.27 12.30
C ALA A 179 -1.21 -14.87 11.75
N PHE A 180 0.08 -14.59 11.53
CA PHE A 180 0.53 -13.39 10.83
C PHE A 180 0.00 -13.34 9.38
N ALA A 181 0.13 -14.42 8.60
CA ALA A 181 -0.30 -14.46 7.20
C ALA A 181 -1.82 -14.20 7.03
N GLU A 182 -2.65 -14.75 7.91
CA GLU A 182 -4.10 -14.46 7.97
C GLU A 182 -4.36 -12.97 8.27
N GLY A 183 -3.64 -12.39 9.23
CA GLY A 183 -3.71 -10.97 9.58
C GLY A 183 -3.32 -10.05 8.42
N TYR A 184 -2.21 -10.34 7.74
CA TYR A 184 -1.78 -9.60 6.55
C TYR A 184 -2.79 -9.71 5.39
N ASN A 185 -3.45 -10.86 5.22
CA ASN A 185 -4.47 -11.00 4.18
C ASN A 185 -5.71 -10.15 4.48
N LEU A 186 -6.17 -10.10 5.74
CA LEU A 186 -7.28 -9.23 6.15
C LEU A 186 -6.95 -7.74 5.99
N GLN A 187 -5.70 -7.32 6.24
CA GLN A 187 -5.25 -5.97 5.90
C GLN A 187 -5.29 -5.72 4.39
N ASN A 188 -4.81 -6.65 3.56
CA ASN A 188 -4.82 -6.48 2.09
C ASN A 188 -6.26 -6.36 1.55
N ILE A 189 -7.21 -7.12 2.10
CA ILE A 189 -8.65 -7.00 1.78
C ILE A 189 -9.15 -5.60 2.15
N PHE A 190 -8.87 -5.11 3.36
CA PHE A 190 -9.20 -3.75 3.78
C PHE A 190 -8.59 -2.67 2.87
N MET A 191 -7.31 -2.83 2.48
CA MET A 191 -6.65 -1.90 1.55
C MET A 191 -7.26 -1.97 0.14
N THR A 192 -7.69 -3.15 -0.32
CA THR A 192 -8.40 -3.33 -1.60
C THR A 192 -9.74 -2.59 -1.59
N VAL A 193 -10.53 -2.74 -0.52
CA VAL A 193 -11.80 -2.01 -0.34
C VAL A 193 -11.58 -0.50 -0.33
N MET A 194 -10.56 -0.01 0.38
CA MET A 194 -10.24 1.43 0.41
C MET A 194 -9.80 1.96 -0.96
N SER A 195 -9.04 1.19 -1.74
CA SER A 195 -8.71 1.58 -3.12
C SER A 195 -9.89 1.47 -4.09
N ALA A 196 -10.82 0.53 -3.89
CA ALA A 196 -12.06 0.46 -4.67
C ALA A 196 -12.98 1.66 -4.37
N LEU A 197 -13.07 2.10 -3.12
CA LEU A 197 -13.73 3.36 -2.75
C LEU A 197 -13.02 4.57 -3.39
N GLY A 198 -11.68 4.57 -3.45
CA GLY A 198 -10.90 5.58 -4.17
C GLY A 198 -11.14 5.60 -5.69
N LEU A 199 -11.38 4.44 -6.31
CA LEU A 199 -11.80 4.34 -7.70
C LEU A 199 -13.23 4.88 -7.89
N ILE A 200 -14.15 4.61 -6.96
CA ILE A 200 -15.52 5.15 -7.00
C ILE A 200 -15.50 6.68 -6.86
N THR A 201 -14.74 7.25 -5.91
CA THR A 201 -14.60 8.71 -5.79
C THR A 201 -13.89 9.33 -7.00
N SER A 202 -13.01 8.59 -7.68
CA SER A 202 -12.41 9.02 -8.95
C SER A 202 -13.44 9.25 -10.07
N PHE A 203 -14.58 8.53 -10.09
CA PHE A 203 -15.65 8.77 -11.06
C PHE A 203 -16.42 10.08 -10.80
N PHE A 204 -16.48 10.57 -9.56
CA PHE A 204 -17.09 11.88 -9.25
C PHE A 204 -16.25 13.08 -9.72
N LEU A 205 -14.99 12.86 -10.13
CA LEU A 205 -14.13 13.86 -10.80
C LEU A 205 -14.39 13.97 -12.31
N TRP A 206 -15.43 13.30 -12.84
CA TRP A 206 -15.78 13.33 -14.25
C TRP A 206 -16.52 14.63 -14.65
N GLU A 207 -15.77 15.60 -15.18
CA GLU A 207 -16.37 16.76 -15.86
C GLU A 207 -16.62 16.48 -17.35
N LYS A 208 -17.79 16.89 -17.85
CA LYS A 208 -18.22 16.73 -19.26
C LYS A 208 -17.27 17.40 -20.27
N ASN A 209 -16.60 18.48 -19.86
CA ASN A 209 -15.51 19.12 -20.58
C ASN A 209 -14.23 19.01 -19.73
N PRO A 210 -13.38 17.99 -19.91
CA PRO A 210 -12.20 17.79 -19.09
C PRO A 210 -11.23 18.96 -19.20
N ARG A 211 -11.07 19.72 -18.10
CA ARG A 211 -10.11 20.83 -18.03
C ARG A 211 -8.70 20.32 -18.27
N LYS A 212 -8.05 20.84 -19.31
CA LYS A 212 -6.64 20.55 -19.62
C LYS A 212 -5.75 21.43 -18.74
N ALA A 213 -4.53 20.97 -18.44
CA ALA A 213 -3.48 21.86 -18.00
C ALA A 213 -3.17 22.86 -19.14
N GLY A 214 -3.08 24.15 -18.81
CA GLY A 214 -2.74 25.23 -19.74
C GLY A 214 -1.27 25.18 -20.11
#